data_AF-A0A831LW36-F1
#
_entry.id   AF-A0A831LW36-F1
#
_cell.length_a   1.000
_cell.length_b   1.000
_cell.length_c   1.000
_cell.angle_alpha   90.00
_cell.angle_beta   90.00
_cell.angle_gamma   90.00
#
_symmetry.space_group_name_H-M   'P 1'
#
loop_
_entity.id
_entity.type
_entity.pdbx_description
1 polymer ?
#
loop_
_entity_poly.entity_id
_entity_poly.type
_entity_poly.pdbx_seq_one_letter_code
_entity_poly.pdbx_strand_id
1 'polypeptide(L)'
;MKRTLLIMLMGIIPFCLMAQLNQNFPENVTLRVEKTGINTQASDFGPAFVENELWFSAFTAEEISRLNQGKSNDVFYNLFASPVDEKGNLRGGKSMKLQDISAGYHAGPVSWCKATNELFVTLSNYENPEIKNVVFQKANIPLK
;
A
#
# COMPACT_ATOMS: atom_id res chain seq x y z
N MET A 1 -53.77 -10.30 -12.60
CA MET A 1 -52.58 -9.50 -12.15
C MET A 1 -51.74 -10.22 -11.10
N LYS A 2 -52.31 -10.70 -9.98
CA LYS A 2 -51.51 -11.37 -8.90
C LYS A 2 -50.78 -12.65 -9.36
N ARG A 3 -51.40 -13.47 -10.20
CA ARG A 3 -50.80 -14.72 -10.74
C ARG A 3 -49.65 -14.46 -11.71
N THR A 4 -49.79 -13.46 -12.58
CA THR A 4 -48.77 -13.07 -13.57
C THR A 4 -47.53 -12.49 -12.88
N LEU A 5 -47.74 -11.67 -11.84
CA LEU A 5 -46.66 -11.11 -11.03
C LEU A 5 -45.89 -12.21 -10.28
N LEU A 6 -46.60 -13.20 -9.72
CA LEU A 6 -45.99 -14.34 -9.04
C LEU A 6 -45.14 -15.20 -9.99
N ILE A 7 -45.62 -15.46 -11.21
CA ILE A 7 -44.87 -16.21 -12.23
C ILE A 7 -43.62 -15.43 -12.65
N MET A 8 -43.71 -14.11 -12.79
CA MET A 8 -42.57 -13.26 -13.13
C MET A 8 -41.52 -13.24 -12.01
N LEU A 9 -41.94 -13.15 -10.75
CA LEU A 9 -41.05 -13.25 -9.58
C LEU A 9 -40.39 -14.64 -9.48
N MET A 10 -41.15 -15.72 -9.65
CA MET A 10 -40.59 -17.08 -9.63
C MET A 10 -39.66 -17.36 -10.82
N GLY A 11 -39.84 -16.67 -11.95
CA GLY A 11 -38.94 -16.76 -13.10
C GLY A 11 -37.64 -15.97 -12.94
N ILE A 12 -37.68 -14.80 -12.29
CA ILE A 12 -36.52 -13.89 -12.19
C ILE A 12 -35.65 -14.18 -10.97
N ILE A 13 -36.25 -14.57 -9.84
CA ILE A 13 -35.51 -14.85 -8.58
C ILE A 13 -34.40 -15.92 -8.75
N PRO A 14 -34.62 -17.05 -9.45
CA PRO A 14 -33.57 -18.05 -9.66
C PRO A 14 -32.38 -17.53 -10.48
N PHE A 15 -32.63 -16.62 -11.43
CA PHE A 15 -31.56 -15.99 -12.21
C PHE A 15 -30.74 -15.01 -11.36
N CYS A 16 -31.36 -14.31 -10.40
CA CYS A 16 -30.64 -13.45 -9.46
C CYS A 16 -29.76 -14.25 -8.49
N LEU A 17 -30.16 -15.48 -8.11
CA LEU A 17 -29.36 -16.37 -7.25
C LEU A 17 -28.10 -16.90 -7.95
N MET A 18 -28.11 -17.02 -9.29
CA MET A 18 -26.94 -17.41 -10.09
C MET A 18 -25.95 -16.24 -10.33
N ALA A 19 -26.35 -15.00 -10.06
CA ALA A 19 -25.52 -13.82 -10.31
C ALA A 19 -24.48 -13.55 -9.20
N GLN A 20 -24.58 -14.22 -8.06
CA GLN A 20 -23.59 -14.13 -6.99
C GLN A 20 -22.64 -15.32 -7.04
N LEU A 21 -21.77 -15.36 -8.05
CA LEU A 21 -20.58 -16.19 -7.98
C LEU A 21 -19.68 -15.56 -6.89
N ASN A 22 -19.48 -16.27 -5.79
CA ASN A 22 -18.52 -15.97 -4.71
C ASN A 22 -17.06 -16.03 -5.21
N GLN A 23 -16.72 -15.25 -6.23
CA GLN A 23 -15.37 -15.19 -6.78
C GLN A 23 -14.63 -14.04 -6.08
N ASN A 24 -14.12 -14.31 -4.88
CA ASN A 24 -13.21 -13.38 -4.17
C ASN A 24 -11.85 -13.28 -4.88
N PHE A 25 -11.55 -14.25 -5.74
CA PHE A 25 -10.42 -14.25 -6.65
C PHE A 25 -10.92 -14.77 -8.00
N PRO A 26 -10.54 -14.14 -9.12
CA PRO A 26 -10.97 -14.64 -10.42
C PRO A 26 -10.33 -15.99 -10.70
N GLU A 27 -11.12 -17.06 -10.67
CA GLU A 27 -10.70 -18.40 -11.06
C GLU A 27 -10.76 -18.53 -12.58
N ASN A 28 -9.85 -19.30 -13.18
CA ASN A 28 -9.77 -19.53 -14.63
C ASN A 28 -9.52 -18.28 -15.49
N VAL A 29 -8.95 -17.20 -14.94
CA VAL A 29 -8.48 -16.05 -15.74
C VAL A 29 -6.99 -16.15 -16.02
N THR A 30 -6.59 -15.68 -17.20
CA THR A 30 -5.17 -15.45 -17.51
C THR A 30 -4.79 -14.04 -17.08
N LEU A 31 -3.94 -13.92 -16.06
CA LEU A 31 -3.38 -12.64 -15.65
C LEU A 31 -2.17 -12.31 -16.53
N ARG A 32 -2.23 -11.18 -17.24
CA ARG A 32 -1.06 -10.63 -17.95
C ARG A 32 -0.34 -9.66 -17.01
N VAL A 33 0.89 -9.99 -16.65
CA VAL A 33 1.75 -9.13 -15.83
C VAL A 33 2.69 -8.37 -16.74
N GLU A 34 2.73 -7.05 -16.57
CA GLU A 34 3.61 -6.17 -17.34
C GLU A 34 4.55 -5.43 -16.38
N LYS A 35 5.79 -5.19 -16.84
CA LYS A 35 6.72 -4.35 -16.08
C LYS A 35 6.29 -2.90 -16.20
N THR A 36 6.25 -2.21 -15.07
CA THR A 36 5.98 -0.78 -15.01
C THR A 36 7.28 -0.01 -14.78
N GLY A 37 7.30 1.26 -15.19
CA GLY A 37 8.46 2.15 -14.93
C GLY A 37 8.50 2.71 -13.51
N ILE A 38 7.52 2.39 -12.67
CA ILE A 38 7.39 2.97 -11.32
C ILE A 38 8.03 2.11 -10.24
N ASN A 39 8.26 0.81 -10.50
CA ASN A 39 8.92 -0.05 -9.53
C ASN A 39 10.40 0.34 -9.37
N THR A 40 10.92 0.22 -8.16
CA THR A 40 12.35 0.33 -7.92
C THR A 40 13.05 -0.99 -8.20
N GLN A 41 14.39 -0.96 -8.24
CA GLN A 41 15.19 -2.18 -8.36
C GLN A 41 15.32 -2.94 -7.04
N ALA A 42 14.75 -2.42 -5.95
CA ALA A 42 14.87 -2.98 -4.61
C ALA A 42 13.50 -3.36 -4.06
N SER A 43 12.93 -2.53 -3.17
CA SER A 43 11.73 -2.84 -2.42
C SER A 43 10.67 -1.77 -2.62
N ASP A 44 9.49 -2.20 -3.06
CA ASP A 44 8.27 -1.41 -3.18
C ASP A 44 7.14 -2.17 -2.46
N PHE A 45 6.36 -1.51 -1.62
CA PHE A 45 5.29 -2.18 -0.87
C PHE A 45 4.19 -1.21 -0.41
N GLY A 46 3.12 -1.80 0.13
CA GLY A 46 1.99 -1.06 0.70
C GLY A 46 1.25 -0.15 -0.28
N PRO A 47 0.83 -0.65 -1.46
CA PRO A 47 0.10 0.16 -2.42
C PRO A 47 -1.30 0.50 -1.90
N ALA A 48 -1.74 1.74 -2.14
CA ALA A 48 -3.10 2.20 -1.91
C ALA A 48 -3.54 3.17 -3.01
N PHE A 49 -4.82 3.15 -3.37
CA PHE A 49 -5.38 4.16 -4.25
C PHE A 49 -5.84 5.36 -3.44
N VAL A 50 -5.35 6.54 -3.81
CA VAL A 50 -5.76 7.83 -3.26
C VAL A 50 -6.28 8.64 -4.44
N GLU A 51 -7.59 8.79 -4.54
CA GLU A 51 -8.26 9.35 -5.72
C GLU A 51 -7.79 8.70 -7.03
N ASN A 52 -7.15 9.47 -7.90
CA ASN A 52 -6.62 9.07 -9.21
C ASN A 52 -5.11 8.83 -9.16
N GLU A 53 -4.55 8.52 -8.00
CA GLU A 53 -3.14 8.20 -7.82
C GLU A 53 -2.96 6.84 -7.13
N LEU A 54 -1.96 6.08 -7.57
CA LEU A 54 -1.45 4.91 -6.88
C LEU A 54 -0.30 5.35 -5.97
N TRP A 55 -0.53 5.29 -4.66
CA TRP A 55 0.44 5.60 -3.62
C TRP A 55 1.11 4.33 -3.11
N PHE A 56 2.41 4.36 -2.85
CA PHE A 56 3.17 3.21 -2.36
C PHE A 56 4.49 3.65 -1.70
N SER A 57 5.01 2.81 -0.82
CA SER A 57 6.30 3.02 -0.18
C SER A 57 7.41 2.36 -0.98
N ALA A 58 8.51 3.08 -1.21
CA ALA A 58 9.65 2.60 -1.98
C ALA A 58 10.95 3.31 -1.58
N PHE A 59 12.09 2.74 -1.97
CA PHE A 59 13.39 3.38 -1.81
C PHE A 59 13.73 4.32 -2.98
N THR A 60 14.52 5.34 -2.70
CA THR A 60 15.20 6.16 -3.70
C THR A 60 16.42 5.42 -4.28
N ALA A 61 16.92 5.87 -5.43
CA ALA A 61 18.15 5.31 -6.00
C ALA A 61 19.35 5.46 -5.07
N GLU A 62 19.41 6.53 -4.28
CA GLU A 62 20.46 6.77 -3.29
C GLU A 62 20.41 5.75 -2.15
N GLU A 63 19.22 5.51 -1.58
CA GLU A 63 19.00 4.51 -0.54
C GLU A 63 19.34 3.10 -1.03
N ILE A 64 18.96 2.77 -2.27
CA ILE A 64 19.32 1.49 -2.90
C ILE A 64 20.84 1.36 -3.03
N SER A 65 21.53 2.41 -3.49
CA SER A 65 22.98 2.42 -3.60
C SER A 65 23.66 2.21 -2.24
N ARG A 66 23.15 2.83 -1.17
CA ARG A 66 23.64 2.63 0.20
C ARG A 66 23.43 1.19 0.69
N LEU A 67 22.26 0.61 0.46
CA LEU A 67 21.97 -0.78 0.80
C LEU A 67 22.91 -1.75 0.06
N ASN A 68 23.17 -1.50 -1.22
CA ASN A 68 24.09 -2.30 -2.03
C ASN A 68 25.55 -2.20 -1.55
N GLN A 69 25.92 -1.10 -0.86
CA GLN A 69 27.21 -0.94 -0.20
C GLN A 69 27.25 -1.56 1.21
N GLY A 70 26.19 -2.24 1.65
CA GLY A 70 26.07 -2.80 3.00
C GLY A 70 25.78 -1.77 4.09
N LYS A 71 25.43 -0.53 3.73
CA LYS A 71 25.08 0.54 4.67
C LYS A 71 23.57 0.57 4.88
N SER A 72 23.08 -0.23 5.84
CA SER A 72 21.64 -0.32 6.16
C SER A 72 21.16 0.66 7.23
N ASN A 73 22.08 1.27 7.98
CA ASN A 73 21.72 2.26 9.00
C ASN A 73 21.11 3.48 8.31
N ASP A 74 20.03 4.01 8.89
CA ASP A 74 19.33 5.22 8.45
C ASP A 74 18.93 5.19 6.96
N VAL A 75 18.52 4.01 6.48
CA VAL A 75 17.92 3.84 5.14
C VAL A 75 16.43 3.59 5.30
N PHE A 76 15.64 4.54 4.82
CA PHE A 76 14.23 4.66 5.15
C PHE A 76 13.37 4.59 3.89
N TYR A 77 12.10 4.22 4.05
CA TYR A 77 11.17 4.23 2.93
C TYR A 77 10.60 5.62 2.73
N ASN A 78 10.45 5.96 1.46
CA ASN A 78 9.78 7.18 1.02
C ASN A 78 8.43 6.83 0.43
N LEU A 79 7.53 7.81 0.46
CA LEU A 79 6.21 7.67 -0.10
C LEU A 79 6.18 8.25 -1.52
N PHE A 80 5.76 7.44 -2.48
CA PHE A 80 5.62 7.83 -3.86
C PHE A 80 4.17 7.73 -4.31
N ALA A 81 3.80 8.53 -5.30
CA ALA A 81 2.52 8.44 -5.98
C ALA A 81 2.70 8.50 -7.49
N SER A 82 1.90 7.72 -8.21
CA SER A 82 1.85 7.72 -9.68
C SER A 82 0.41 7.93 -10.14
N PRO A 83 0.14 8.81 -11.12
CA PRO A 83 -1.21 9.04 -11.62
C PRO A 83 -1.74 7.79 -12.33
N VAL A 84 -3.02 7.49 -12.11
CA VAL A 84 -3.75 6.39 -12.74
C VAL A 84 -5.05 6.90 -13.37
N ASP A 85 -5.56 6.17 -14.37
CA ASP A 85 -6.92 6.40 -14.87
C ASP A 85 -8.00 5.66 -14.06
N GLU A 86 -9.25 5.86 -14.47
CA GLU A 86 -10.43 5.21 -13.87
C GLU A 86 -10.39 3.68 -13.91
N LYS A 87 -9.52 3.09 -14.75
CA LYS A 87 -9.32 1.65 -14.86
C LYS A 87 -8.09 1.17 -14.09
N GLY A 88 -7.39 2.06 -13.38
CA GLY A 88 -6.18 1.77 -12.64
C GLY A 88 -4.90 1.71 -13.48
N ASN A 89 -4.94 2.11 -14.76
CA ASN A 89 -3.74 2.11 -15.59
C ASN A 89 -2.88 3.33 -15.30
N LEU A 90 -1.56 3.13 -15.21
CA LEU A 90 -0.59 4.21 -15.01
C LEU A 90 -0.62 5.22 -16.16
N ARG A 91 -0.61 6.50 -15.82
CA ARG A 91 -0.61 7.63 -16.78
C ARG A 91 0.71 8.38 -16.83
N GLY A 92 1.66 8.02 -15.97
CA GLY A 92 2.96 8.68 -15.89
C GLY A 92 3.91 7.97 -14.94
N GLY A 93 5.02 8.63 -14.66
CA GLY A 93 5.98 8.19 -13.65
C GLY A 93 5.50 8.43 -12.23
N LYS A 94 6.39 8.14 -11.27
CA LYS A 94 6.15 8.40 -9.84
C LYS A 94 6.75 9.73 -9.41
N SER A 95 6.12 10.36 -8.43
CA SER A 95 6.61 11.54 -7.72
C SER A 95 6.65 11.25 -6.23
N MET A 96 7.63 11.80 -5.51
CA MET A 96 7.68 11.65 -4.06
C MET A 96 6.65 12.57 -3.40
N LYS A 97 6.00 12.10 -2.34
CA LYS A 97 4.98 12.83 -1.58
C LYS A 97 5.44 12.98 -0.13
N LEU A 98 4.92 14.02 0.53
CA LEU A 98 5.10 14.29 1.96
C LEU A 98 6.55 14.49 2.42
N GLN A 99 7.49 14.80 1.52
CA GLN A 99 8.92 15.02 1.86
C GLN A 99 9.12 15.95 3.06
N ASP A 100 8.40 17.07 3.10
CA ASP A 100 8.55 18.08 4.16
C ASP A 100 8.09 17.56 5.53
N ILE A 101 7.05 16.72 5.55
CA ILE A 101 6.44 16.19 6.78
C ILE A 101 7.16 14.91 7.23
N SER A 102 7.74 14.16 6.30
CA SER A 102 8.54 12.97 6.57
C SER A 102 10.04 13.24 6.68
N ALA A 103 10.46 14.50 6.71
CA ALA A 103 11.87 14.85 6.82
C ALA A 103 12.47 14.28 8.13
N GLY A 104 13.36 13.30 8.01
CA GLY A 104 13.95 12.58 9.15
C GLY A 104 13.13 11.41 9.70
N TYR A 105 11.99 11.09 9.07
CA TYR A 105 11.08 10.01 9.44
C TYR A 105 10.79 9.10 8.25
N HIS A 106 10.44 7.85 8.52
CA HIS A 106 9.98 6.97 7.44
C HIS A 106 8.50 7.24 7.15
N ALA A 107 8.13 7.31 5.88
CA ALA A 107 6.74 7.48 5.47
C ALA A 107 6.16 6.20 4.82
N GLY A 108 5.12 5.68 5.47
CA GLY A 108 4.24 4.65 4.94
C GLY A 108 4.21 3.35 5.76
N PRO A 109 3.32 2.41 5.42
CA PRO A 109 2.36 2.45 4.31
C PRO A 109 1.22 3.48 4.55
N VAL A 110 0.39 3.68 3.52
CA VAL A 110 -0.75 4.60 3.59
C VAL A 110 -2.09 3.91 3.38
N SER A 111 -3.14 4.50 3.94
CA SER A 111 -4.54 4.12 3.71
C SER A 111 -5.38 5.38 3.52
N TRP A 112 -6.40 5.33 2.68
CA TRP A 112 -7.23 6.49 2.37
C TRP A 112 -8.72 6.15 2.48
N CYS A 113 -9.47 7.04 3.13
CA CYS A 113 -10.91 6.94 3.25
C CYS A 113 -11.57 8.00 2.35
N LYS A 114 -12.15 7.56 1.22
CA LYS A 114 -12.87 8.45 0.30
C LYS A 114 -14.06 9.17 0.95
N ALA A 115 -14.73 8.53 1.92
CA ALA A 115 -15.93 9.09 2.54
C ALA A 115 -15.62 10.27 3.46
N THR A 116 -14.49 10.23 4.17
CA THR A 116 -14.05 11.31 5.07
C THR A 116 -12.99 12.21 4.44
N ASN A 117 -12.45 11.80 3.29
CA ASN A 117 -11.30 12.42 2.63
C ASN A 117 -10.04 12.48 3.51
N GLU A 118 -9.84 11.44 4.31
CA GLU A 118 -8.70 11.34 5.23
C GLU A 118 -7.63 10.39 4.69
N LEU A 119 -6.38 10.83 4.71
CA LEU A 119 -5.20 10.03 4.43
C LEU A 119 -4.51 9.68 5.74
N PHE A 120 -4.35 8.38 5.98
CA PHE A 120 -3.65 7.83 7.12
C PHE A 120 -2.26 7.38 6.67
N VAL A 121 -1.22 7.86 7.36
CA VAL A 121 0.18 7.56 7.04
C VAL A 121 0.88 7.11 8.31
N THR A 122 1.60 6.00 8.23
CA THR A 122 2.50 5.62 9.32
C THR A 122 3.80 6.43 9.20
N LEU A 123 4.11 7.21 10.24
CA LEU A 123 5.40 7.88 10.38
C LEU A 123 6.22 7.17 11.44
N SER A 124 7.35 6.58 11.06
CA SER A 124 8.26 5.98 12.03
C SER A 124 9.11 7.06 12.69
N ASN A 125 9.33 6.93 14.01
CA ASN A 125 10.18 7.78 14.84
C ASN A 125 9.62 9.19 15.16
N TYR A 126 8.35 9.48 14.84
CA TYR A 126 7.70 10.81 14.99
C TYR A 126 7.76 11.43 16.39
N GLU A 127 7.66 10.63 17.47
CA GLU A 127 7.62 11.15 18.85
C GLU A 127 8.95 11.10 19.62
N ASN A 128 9.98 10.40 19.13
CA ASN A 128 11.26 10.24 19.84
C ASN A 128 12.48 10.40 18.90
N PRO A 129 12.80 11.62 18.47
CA PRO A 129 13.97 11.87 17.62
C PRO A 129 15.31 11.58 18.32
N GLU A 130 15.34 11.47 19.66
CA GLU A 130 16.55 11.12 20.41
C GLU A 130 16.61 9.60 20.68
N ILE A 131 17.33 8.86 19.83
CA ILE A 131 17.80 7.52 20.17
C ILE A 131 18.80 7.65 21.33
N LYS A 132 18.34 7.49 22.57
CA LYS A 132 19.26 7.22 23.68
C LYS A 132 19.84 5.84 23.49
N ASN A 133 21.11 5.75 23.09
CA ASN A 133 21.90 4.53 23.17
C ASN A 133 22.02 4.11 24.64
N VAL A 134 21.03 3.39 25.15
CA VAL A 134 21.13 2.73 26.45
C VAL A 134 22.02 1.51 26.23
N VAL A 135 23.32 1.69 26.44
CA VAL A 135 24.27 0.57 26.48
C VAL A 135 23.93 -0.25 27.73
N PHE A 136 23.23 -1.36 27.53
CA PHE A 136 23.03 -2.34 28.60
C PHE A 136 24.38 -2.98 28.92
N GLN A 137 25.01 -2.57 30.02
CA GLN A 137 26.16 -3.29 30.55
C GLN A 137 25.69 -4.68 31.00
N LYS A 138 26.34 -5.70 30.47
CA LYS A 138 26.07 -7.09 30.81
C LYS A 138 26.40 -7.30 32.30
N ALA A 139 25.37 -7.33 33.15
CA ALA A 139 25.53 -7.68 34.55
C ALA A 139 25.42 -9.21 34.70
N ASN A 140 26.47 -9.85 35.21
CA ASN A 140 26.38 -11.24 35.64
C ASN A 140 25.57 -11.26 36.95
N ILE A 141 24.30 -11.61 36.87
CA ILE A 141 23.45 -11.82 38.04
C ILE A 141 23.51 -13.32 38.39
N PRO A 142 24.20 -13.71 39.48
CA PRO A 142 24.14 -15.09 39.95
C PRO A 142 22.72 -15.36 40.49
N LEU A 143 22.10 -16.42 39.98
CA LEU A 143 20.84 -16.93 40.52
C LEU A 143 21.13 -17.58 41.89
N LYS A 144 20.35 -17.19 42.90
CA LYS A 144 20.36 -17.81 44.24
C LYS A 144 19.57 -19.11 44.24
#